data_AF-A0A2N0THQ5-F1
#
_entry.id   AF-A0A2N0THQ5-F1
#
_cell.length_a   1.000
_cell.length_b   1.000
_cell.length_c   1.000
_cell.angle_alpha   90.00
_cell.angle_beta   90.00
_cell.angle_gamma   90.00
#
_symmetry.space_group_name_H-M   'P 1'
#
loop_
_entity.id
_entity.type
_entity.pdbx_description
1 polymer ?
#
loop_
_entity_poly.entity_id
_entity_poly.type
_entity_poly.pdbx_seq_one_letter_code
_entity_poly.pdbx_strand_id
1 'polypeptide(L)'
;MSHFRIRHREGGIGHRHTFSLSRASLGVCCALIACCVVAETLLRRQSGHVLSYLLIPCLALVSLALLPCMPQSGAWLAVTLYCVGLVSPFPMSYSYKTRTRLALMFFGLPIPQTQYGITDSENGYTYTVDMAYPQYKVAIEYDGDHHRRFRKQYVRDQQKRRRLRQLGWTVIEVFADDLWNTAKQRAFAQEVATAMQIPLPGRPQPSCRVLIDGSLTINARKGEYRRRKQAKHNKASQH
;
A
#
# COMPACT_ATOMS: atom_id res chain seq x y z
N MET A 1 61.07 -15.81 20.71
CA MET A 1 61.90 -15.45 19.55
C MET A 1 61.33 -16.14 18.32
N SER A 2 60.69 -15.37 17.43
CA SER A 2 60.57 -15.70 16.00
C SER A 2 60.01 -14.46 15.30
N HIS A 3 60.92 -13.78 14.60
CA HIS A 3 60.71 -12.54 13.86
C HIS A 3 59.93 -12.81 12.57
N PHE A 4 58.90 -12.02 12.29
CA PHE A 4 58.50 -11.74 10.91
C PHE A 4 58.46 -10.23 10.71
N ARG A 5 59.42 -9.75 9.93
CA ARG A 5 59.70 -8.33 9.67
C ARG A 5 59.42 -8.07 8.19
N ILE A 6 58.29 -7.46 7.88
CA ILE A 6 58.06 -6.87 6.55
C ILE A 6 58.38 -5.38 6.63
N ARG A 7 59.46 -4.96 5.98
CA ARG A 7 59.71 -3.53 5.67
C ARG A 7 58.87 -3.19 4.44
N HIS A 8 57.98 -2.21 4.58
CA HIS A 8 57.55 -1.39 3.45
C HIS A 8 57.88 0.07 3.78
N ARG A 9 58.54 0.72 2.82
CA ARG A 9 59.15 2.05 2.93
C ARG A 9 58.18 3.12 2.40
N GLU A 10 58.06 4.17 3.19
CA GLU A 10 57.72 5.58 2.89
C GLU A 10 56.45 5.96 2.11
N GLY A 11 55.71 6.91 2.71
CA GLY A 11 55.08 8.01 1.98
C GLY A 11 53.55 8.00 1.93
N GLY A 12 52.90 8.85 2.73
CA GLY A 12 51.51 9.24 2.51
C GLY A 12 50.69 9.40 3.78
N ILE A 13 50.57 10.63 4.26
CA ILE A 13 49.64 11.04 5.30
C ILE A 13 48.22 10.69 4.85
N GLY A 14 47.59 9.73 5.52
CA GLY A 14 46.20 9.37 5.32
C GLY A 14 45.58 8.99 6.66
N HIS A 15 45.01 9.97 7.36
CA HIS A 15 44.19 9.73 8.55
C HIS A 15 42.97 8.88 8.15
N ARG A 16 43.08 7.55 8.25
CA ARG A 16 41.90 6.67 8.27
C ARG A 16 41.43 6.59 9.71
N HIS A 17 40.41 7.37 10.05
CA HIS A 17 39.65 7.16 11.27
C HIS A 17 38.85 5.85 11.13
N THR A 18 39.41 4.72 11.57
CA THR A 18 38.65 3.47 11.73
C THR A 18 37.88 3.55 13.05
N PHE A 19 36.64 4.05 12.99
CA PHE A 19 35.72 3.98 14.12
C PHE A 19 35.27 2.52 14.32
N SER A 20 35.86 1.86 15.32
CA SER A 20 35.45 0.55 15.81
C SER A 20 34.31 0.72 16.82
N LEU A 21 33.07 0.71 16.36
CA LEU A 21 31.90 0.60 17.25
C LEU A 21 31.80 -0.84 17.79
N SER A 22 31.76 -0.97 19.11
CA SER A 22 31.65 -2.28 19.78
C SER A 22 30.34 -3.00 19.42
N ARG A 23 30.33 -4.35 19.46
CA ARG A 23 29.10 -5.15 19.24
C ARG A 23 27.95 -4.75 20.19
N ALA A 24 28.28 -4.27 21.38
CA ALA A 24 27.30 -3.77 22.35
C ALA A 24 26.59 -2.49 21.84
N SER A 25 27.32 -1.53 21.27
CA SER A 25 26.73 -0.33 20.67
C SER A 25 25.84 -0.63 19.46
N LEU A 26 26.16 -1.67 18.68
CA LEU A 26 25.32 -2.10 17.56
C LEU A 26 23.98 -2.68 18.04
N GLY A 27 24.00 -3.46 19.12
CA GLY A 27 22.80 -4.01 19.74
C GLY A 27 21.85 -2.94 20.28
N VAL A 28 22.41 -1.89 20.91
CA VAL A 28 21.63 -0.76 21.44
C VAL A 28 20.92 0.01 20.31
N CYS A 29 21.61 0.27 19.19
CA CYS A 29 21.00 0.93 18.04
C CYS A 29 19.85 0.10 17.43
N CYS A 30 20.03 -1.22 17.28
CA CYS A 30 18.97 -2.09 16.78
C CYS A 30 17.76 -2.16 17.72
N ALA A 31 17.99 -2.20 19.04
CA ALA A 31 16.93 -2.21 20.04
C ALA A 31 16.13 -0.89 20.05
N LEU A 32 16.79 0.26 19.91
CA LEU A 32 16.13 1.57 19.81
C LEU A 32 15.25 1.67 18.56
N ILE A 33 15.75 1.19 17.41
CA ILE A 33 14.96 1.15 16.17
C ILE A 33 13.72 0.25 16.35
N ALA A 34 13.87 -0.93 16.95
CA ALA A 34 12.75 -1.83 17.23
C ALA A 34 11.71 -1.21 18.18
N CYS A 35 12.16 -0.53 19.24
CA CYS A 35 11.27 0.20 20.16
C CYS A 35 10.50 1.33 19.46
N CYS A 36 11.15 2.09 18.57
CA CYS A 36 10.49 3.12 17.76
C CYS A 36 9.39 2.51 16.86
N VAL A 37 9.65 1.36 16.23
CA VAL A 37 8.67 0.65 15.38
C VAL A 37 7.46 0.16 16.18
N VAL A 38 7.69 -0.40 17.38
CA VAL A 38 6.60 -0.85 18.26
C VAL A 38 5.77 0.33 18.76
N ALA A 39 6.41 1.42 19.19
CA ALA A 39 5.73 2.65 19.62
C ALA A 39 4.88 3.24 18.48
N GLU A 40 5.39 3.26 17.24
CA GLU A 40 4.64 3.72 16.06
C GLU A 40 3.41 2.84 15.80
N THR A 41 3.56 1.51 15.88
CA THR A 41 2.46 0.55 15.64
C THR A 41 1.34 0.72 16.68
N LEU A 42 1.70 1.03 17.93
CA LEU A 42 0.76 1.31 19.00
C LEU A 42 0.09 2.68 18.84
N LEU A 43 0.83 3.71 18.44
CA LEU A 43 0.28 5.05 18.20
C LEU A 43 -0.69 5.08 17.00
N ARG A 44 -0.40 4.31 15.95
CA ARG A 44 -1.30 4.10 14.79
C ARG A 44 -2.61 3.42 15.16
N ARG A 45 -2.61 2.60 16.23
CA ARG A 45 -3.80 1.86 16.69
C ARG A 45 -4.80 2.75 17.42
N GLN A 46 -4.37 3.88 18.00
CA GLN A 46 -5.20 4.66 18.93
C GLN A 46 -5.54 6.08 18.49
N SER A 47 -4.82 6.69 17.54
CA SER A 47 -4.95 8.13 17.29
C SER A 47 -5.03 8.51 15.81
N GLY A 48 -6.02 9.33 15.48
CA GLY A 48 -6.26 9.88 14.14
C GLY A 48 -5.09 10.74 13.63
N HIS A 49 -4.14 10.09 12.96
CA HIS A 49 -3.47 10.48 11.71
C HIS A 49 -3.04 11.95 11.53
N VAL A 50 -2.39 12.59 12.51
CA VAL A 50 -1.65 13.86 12.26
C VAL A 50 -0.22 13.77 12.78
N LEU A 51 -0.02 13.28 14.00
CA LEU A 51 1.31 13.19 14.62
C LEU A 51 2.24 12.22 13.87
N SER A 52 1.69 11.18 13.25
CA SER A 52 2.45 10.22 12.44
C SER A 52 3.11 10.83 11.20
N TYR A 53 2.54 11.90 10.62
CA TYR A 53 3.02 12.47 9.35
C TYR A 53 4.32 13.28 9.49
N LEU A 54 4.59 13.83 10.68
CA LEU A 54 5.83 14.57 10.96
C LEU A 54 6.91 13.68 11.60
N LEU A 55 6.50 12.66 12.36
CA LEU A 55 7.44 11.73 13.00
C LEU A 55 8.23 10.91 11.97
N ILE A 56 7.58 10.52 10.88
CA ILE A 56 8.13 9.73 9.76
C ILE A 56 9.35 10.40 9.09
N PRO A 57 9.25 11.64 8.57
CA PRO A 57 10.39 12.31 7.95
C PRO A 57 11.50 12.61 8.97
N CYS A 58 11.17 12.92 10.24
CA CYS A 58 12.17 13.12 11.29
C CYS A 58 12.98 11.85 11.55
N LEU A 59 12.33 10.68 11.68
CA LEU A 59 13.01 9.40 11.87
C LEU A 59 13.83 8.97 10.65
N ALA A 60 13.36 9.30 9.43
CA ALA A 60 14.11 9.07 8.20
C ALA A 60 15.37 9.95 8.11
N LEU A 61 15.29 11.22 8.50
CA LEU A 61 16.45 12.12 8.57
C LEU A 61 17.47 11.67 9.62
N VAL A 62 17.01 11.23 10.79
CA VAL A 62 17.89 10.64 11.81
C VAL A 62 18.56 9.35 11.29
N SER A 63 17.82 8.51 10.56
CA SER A 63 18.37 7.31 9.93
C SER A 63 19.40 7.63 8.83
N LEU A 64 19.19 8.72 8.07
CA LEU A 64 20.12 9.23 7.07
C LEU A 64 21.42 9.77 7.69
N ALA A 65 21.34 10.39 8.87
CA ALA A 65 22.52 10.82 9.62
C ALA A 65 23.34 9.64 10.17
N LEU A 66 22.74 8.45 10.34
CA LEU A 66 23.39 7.24 10.83
C LEU A 66 23.98 6.35 9.73
N LEU A 67 23.63 6.60 8.46
CA LEU A 67 24.14 5.89 7.27
C LEU A 67 25.68 5.88 7.12
N PRO A 68 26.43 6.96 7.44
CA PRO A 68 27.90 6.97 7.37
C PRO A 68 28.57 6.05 8.41
N CYS A 69 27.85 5.63 9.45
CA CYS A 69 28.38 4.82 10.55
C CYS A 69 28.10 3.32 10.41
N MET A 70 27.32 2.90 9.40
CA MET A 70 26.91 1.50 9.23
C MET A 70 27.82 0.77 8.23
N PRO A 71 28.46 -0.36 8.60
CA PRO A 71 29.33 -1.09 7.70
C PRO A 71 28.54 -1.82 6.62
N GLN A 72 29.20 -2.00 5.47
CA GLN A 72 28.67 -2.42 4.18
C GLN A 72 28.25 -3.90 4.16
N SER A 73 27.16 -4.25 4.85
CA SER A 73 26.44 -5.51 4.64
C SER A 73 24.97 -5.39 5.07
N GLY A 74 24.04 -5.49 4.13
CA GLY A 74 22.59 -5.62 4.38
C GLY A 74 21.82 -4.35 4.76
N ALA A 75 22.46 -3.32 5.36
CA ALA A 75 21.78 -2.11 5.83
C ALA A 75 21.10 -1.29 4.70
N TRP A 76 21.66 -1.32 3.49
CA TRP A 76 21.10 -0.63 2.33
C TRP A 76 19.73 -1.16 1.91
N LEU A 77 19.49 -2.47 2.01
CA LEU A 77 18.19 -3.08 1.68
C LEU A 77 17.12 -2.68 2.70
N ALA A 78 17.46 -2.67 3.99
CA ALA A 78 16.56 -2.25 5.06
C ALA A 78 16.22 -0.75 4.94
N VAL A 79 17.22 0.11 4.68
CA VAL A 79 17.01 1.55 4.46
C VAL A 79 16.24 1.81 3.17
N THR A 80 16.49 1.06 2.09
CA THR A 80 15.74 1.22 0.82
C THR A 80 14.29 0.77 0.97
N LEU A 81 14.03 -0.37 1.62
CA LEU A 81 12.66 -0.81 1.92
C LEU A 81 11.94 0.15 2.86
N TYR A 82 12.66 0.74 3.82
CA TYR A 82 12.16 1.78 4.72
C TYR A 82 11.83 3.06 3.95
N CYS A 83 12.73 3.57 3.11
CA CYS A 83 12.48 4.74 2.26
C CYS A 83 11.33 4.52 1.28
N VAL A 84 11.20 3.34 0.66
CA VAL A 84 10.08 3.00 -0.22
C VAL A 84 8.76 2.89 0.55
N GLY A 85 8.79 2.36 1.77
CA GLY A 85 7.64 2.31 2.67
C GLY A 85 7.18 3.68 3.20
N LEU A 86 8.11 4.63 3.35
CA LEU A 86 7.83 6.00 3.83
C LEU A 86 7.47 6.99 2.72
N VAL A 87 8.03 6.84 1.51
CA VAL A 87 7.84 7.79 0.38
C VAL A 87 6.51 7.59 -0.35
N SER A 88 5.67 6.64 0.07
CA SER A 88 4.32 6.52 -0.49
C SER A 88 3.30 7.15 0.48
N PRO A 89 2.92 8.43 0.30
CA PRO A 89 1.70 8.99 0.89
C PRO A 89 0.42 8.51 0.17
N PHE A 90 0.55 7.76 -0.93
CA PHE A 90 -0.55 7.25 -1.77
C PHE A 90 -1.07 5.79 -1.54
N PRO A 91 -0.49 4.91 -0.70
CA PRO A 91 -0.90 3.50 -0.66
C PRO A 91 -2.23 3.31 0.08
N MET A 92 -2.64 4.27 0.92
CA MET A 92 -3.96 4.25 1.55
C MET A 92 -5.07 4.42 0.51
N SER A 93 -4.90 5.32 -0.48
CA SER A 93 -5.92 5.53 -1.50
C SER A 93 -5.97 4.52 -2.62
N TYR A 94 -4.85 3.92 -2.95
CA TYR A 94 -4.87 2.74 -3.80
C TYR A 94 -5.51 1.53 -3.08
N SER A 95 -5.24 1.37 -1.77
CA SER A 95 -5.82 0.30 -0.96
C SER A 95 -7.34 0.41 -0.84
N TYR A 96 -7.88 1.60 -0.55
CA TYR A 96 -9.33 1.74 -0.42
C TYR A 96 -10.07 1.60 -1.75
N LYS A 97 -9.54 2.15 -2.86
CA LYS A 97 -10.13 1.95 -4.19
C LYS A 97 -10.11 0.46 -4.56
N THR A 98 -9.01 -0.22 -4.24
CA THR A 98 -8.92 -1.67 -4.43
C THR A 98 -9.93 -2.42 -3.56
N ARG A 99 -10.11 -2.04 -2.29
CA ARG A 99 -11.10 -2.64 -1.37
C ARG A 99 -12.53 -2.42 -1.83
N THR A 100 -12.89 -1.22 -2.29
CA THR A 100 -14.21 -0.93 -2.88
C THR A 100 -14.47 -1.86 -4.05
N ARG A 101 -13.49 -2.02 -4.95
CA ARG A 101 -13.63 -2.93 -6.11
C ARG A 101 -13.80 -4.39 -5.68
N LEU A 102 -13.00 -4.85 -4.73
CA LEU A 102 -13.07 -6.21 -4.22
C LEU A 102 -14.40 -6.49 -3.53
N ALA A 103 -14.96 -5.54 -2.78
CA ALA A 103 -16.26 -5.69 -2.14
C ALA A 103 -17.37 -5.96 -3.19
N LEU A 104 -17.39 -5.23 -4.30
CA LEU A 104 -18.35 -5.46 -5.39
C LEU A 104 -18.19 -6.85 -6.02
N MET A 105 -16.94 -7.21 -6.34
CA MET A 105 -16.62 -8.51 -6.94
C MET A 105 -16.90 -9.69 -5.99
N PHE A 106 -16.76 -9.48 -4.68
CA PHE A 106 -17.05 -10.48 -3.66
C PHE A 106 -18.53 -10.89 -3.66
N PHE A 107 -19.44 -9.97 -3.99
CA PHE A 107 -20.87 -10.26 -4.12
C PHE A 107 -21.32 -10.55 -5.57
N GLY A 108 -20.37 -10.67 -6.49
CA GLY A 108 -20.62 -11.16 -7.85
C GLY A 108 -20.94 -10.10 -8.89
N LEU A 109 -20.87 -8.82 -8.51
CA LEU A 109 -21.06 -7.74 -9.49
C LEU A 109 -19.97 -7.76 -10.56
N PRO A 110 -20.26 -7.28 -11.78
CA PRO A 110 -19.26 -7.16 -12.83
C PRO A 110 -18.10 -6.27 -12.39
N ILE A 111 -16.93 -6.43 -13.01
CA ILE A 111 -15.76 -5.63 -12.67
C ILE A 111 -16.00 -4.18 -13.15
N PRO A 112 -15.97 -3.18 -12.25
CA PRO A 112 -16.13 -1.78 -12.64
C PRO A 112 -14.90 -1.28 -13.40
N GLN A 113 -15.11 -0.33 -14.30
CA GLN A 113 -14.01 0.39 -14.97
C GLN A 113 -13.43 1.41 -14.00
N THR A 114 -12.12 1.40 -13.79
CA THR A 114 -11.44 2.31 -12.85
C THR A 114 -10.96 3.57 -13.55
N GLN A 115 -10.92 4.70 -12.84
CA GLN A 115 -10.46 6.00 -13.37
C GLN A 115 -11.18 6.38 -14.67
N TYR A 116 -12.50 6.17 -14.70
CA TYR A 116 -13.30 6.37 -15.89
C TYR A 116 -13.57 7.88 -16.11
N GLY A 117 -13.31 8.36 -17.32
CA GLY A 117 -13.57 9.74 -17.71
C GLY A 117 -14.99 9.91 -18.24
N ILE A 118 -15.74 10.84 -17.68
CA ILE A 118 -17.08 11.22 -18.10
C ILE A 118 -16.98 12.62 -18.70
N THR A 119 -17.09 12.72 -20.02
CA THR A 119 -17.06 13.99 -20.74
C THR A 119 -18.43 14.62 -20.74
N ASP A 120 -18.46 15.87 -20.31
CA ASP A 120 -19.62 16.74 -20.35
C ASP A 120 -19.71 17.39 -21.74
N SER A 121 -20.76 17.06 -22.48
CA SER A 121 -20.96 17.57 -23.84
C SER A 121 -21.28 19.07 -23.89
N GLU A 122 -21.74 19.67 -22.79
CA GLU A 122 -22.14 21.10 -22.78
C GLU A 122 -20.94 22.03 -22.60
N ASN A 123 -19.90 21.63 -21.86
CA ASN A 123 -18.72 22.45 -21.59
C ASN A 123 -17.39 21.82 -22.05
N GLY A 124 -17.41 20.59 -22.58
CA GLY A 124 -16.23 19.87 -23.06
C GLY A 124 -15.31 19.34 -21.95
N TYR A 125 -15.67 19.50 -20.67
CA TYR A 125 -14.84 19.08 -19.55
C TYR A 125 -15.01 17.59 -19.25
N THR A 126 -13.91 16.91 -18.89
CA THR A 126 -13.94 15.49 -18.51
C THR A 126 -13.75 15.32 -17.01
N TYR A 127 -14.76 14.74 -16.36
CA TYR A 127 -14.73 14.38 -14.95
C TYR A 127 -14.28 12.93 -14.79
N THR A 128 -13.14 12.71 -14.12
CA THR A 128 -12.64 11.36 -13.83
C THR A 128 -13.24 10.83 -12.52
N VAL A 129 -13.94 9.71 -12.56
CA VAL A 129 -14.48 9.02 -11.36
C VAL A 129 -13.63 7.82 -10.99
N ASP A 130 -13.63 7.42 -9.72
CA ASP A 130 -12.78 6.32 -9.23
C ASP A 130 -13.16 5.00 -9.90
N MET A 131 -14.46 4.72 -9.98
CA MET A 131 -15.01 3.55 -10.63
C MET A 131 -16.33 3.87 -11.34
N ALA A 132 -16.63 3.15 -12.41
CA ALA A 132 -17.86 3.32 -13.16
C ALA A 132 -18.38 2.01 -13.76
N TYR A 133 -19.68 1.97 -13.94
CA TYR A 133 -20.40 1.07 -14.83
C TYR A 133 -21.05 1.90 -15.95
N PRO A 134 -20.33 2.19 -17.05
CA PRO A 134 -20.80 3.15 -18.05
C PRO A 134 -22.12 2.78 -18.71
N GLN A 135 -22.33 1.47 -18.94
CA GLN A 135 -23.57 0.94 -19.51
C GLN A 135 -24.82 1.26 -18.67
N TYR A 136 -24.63 1.46 -17.37
CA TYR A 136 -25.70 1.73 -16.41
C TYR A 136 -25.70 3.18 -15.91
N LYS A 137 -24.76 4.00 -16.39
CA LYS A 137 -24.49 5.36 -15.87
C LYS A 137 -24.35 5.40 -14.34
N VAL A 138 -23.67 4.40 -13.76
CA VAL A 138 -23.35 4.39 -12.32
C VAL A 138 -21.89 4.77 -12.12
N ALA A 139 -21.63 5.77 -11.30
CA ALA A 139 -20.31 6.19 -10.87
C ALA A 139 -20.15 5.93 -9.37
N ILE A 140 -18.97 5.48 -8.96
CA ILE A 140 -18.64 5.15 -7.58
C ILE A 140 -17.40 5.95 -7.20
N GLU A 141 -17.51 6.76 -6.16
CA GLU A 141 -16.42 7.58 -5.63
C GLU A 141 -16.13 7.20 -4.18
N TYR A 142 -14.87 6.92 -3.87
CA TYR A 142 -14.50 6.76 -2.47
C TYR A 142 -14.24 8.13 -1.85
N ASP A 143 -14.93 8.41 -0.75
CA ASP A 143 -14.76 9.61 0.05
C ASP A 143 -13.93 9.27 1.30
N GLY A 144 -12.66 9.68 1.30
CA GLY A 144 -11.76 9.43 2.42
C GLY A 144 -11.91 10.48 3.52
N ASP A 145 -11.63 10.14 4.78
CA ASP A 145 -11.75 11.07 5.93
C ASP A 145 -10.88 12.36 5.82
N HIS A 146 -10.08 12.51 4.77
CA HIS A 146 -9.30 13.69 4.43
C HIS A 146 -10.15 14.88 3.92
N HIS A 147 -11.41 14.70 3.53
CA HIS A 147 -12.24 15.80 3.01
C HIS A 147 -12.63 16.84 4.06
N ARG A 148 -12.50 16.54 5.37
CA ARG A 148 -12.85 17.50 6.44
C ARG A 148 -11.82 18.63 6.62
N ARG A 149 -10.61 18.50 6.10
CA ARG A 149 -9.52 19.46 6.38
C ARG A 149 -9.42 20.64 5.41
N PHE A 150 -10.03 20.56 4.21
CA PHE A 150 -9.95 21.62 3.20
C PHE A 150 -11.30 21.91 2.52
N ARG A 151 -11.99 22.96 3.00
CA ARG A 151 -13.31 23.41 2.48
C ARG A 151 -13.36 23.57 0.95
N LYS A 152 -12.28 24.08 0.33
CA LYS A 152 -12.21 24.27 -1.12
C LYS A 152 -12.30 22.95 -1.90
N GLN A 153 -11.67 21.88 -1.39
CA GLN A 153 -11.71 20.57 -2.04
C GLN A 153 -13.09 19.94 -1.91
N TYR A 154 -13.68 19.97 -0.71
CA TYR A 154 -15.04 19.50 -0.48
C TYR A 154 -16.06 20.17 -1.43
N VAL A 155 -15.99 21.50 -1.59
CA VAL A 155 -16.88 22.22 -2.51
C VAL A 155 -16.69 21.76 -3.96
N ARG A 156 -15.45 21.54 -4.41
CA ARG A 156 -15.16 21.04 -5.76
C ARG A 156 -15.70 19.63 -5.97
N ASP A 157 -15.52 18.73 -5.01
CA ASP A 157 -16.01 17.36 -5.08
C ASP A 157 -17.55 17.34 -5.14
N GLN A 158 -18.21 18.16 -4.31
CA GLN A 158 -19.67 18.31 -4.36
C GLN A 158 -20.17 18.91 -5.68
N GLN A 159 -19.48 19.91 -6.24
CA GLN A 159 -19.81 20.47 -7.55
C GLN A 159 -19.68 19.42 -8.67
N LYS A 160 -18.59 18.65 -8.66
CA LYS A 160 -18.39 17.52 -9.57
C LYS A 160 -19.53 16.50 -9.47
N ARG A 161 -19.86 16.03 -8.25
CA ARG A 161 -20.94 15.06 -8.02
C ARG A 161 -22.30 15.59 -8.49
N ARG A 162 -22.60 16.87 -8.21
CA ARG A 162 -23.81 17.53 -8.74
C ARG A 162 -23.84 17.54 -10.25
N ARG A 163 -22.72 17.87 -10.91
CA ARG A 163 -22.66 17.90 -12.37
C ARG A 163 -22.83 16.50 -12.98
N LEU A 164 -22.16 15.50 -12.43
CA LEU A 164 -22.34 14.10 -12.85
C LEU A 164 -23.80 13.65 -12.75
N ARG A 165 -24.50 14.02 -11.67
CA ARG A 165 -25.94 13.75 -11.52
C ARG A 165 -26.78 14.45 -12.60
N GLN A 166 -26.45 15.69 -12.96
CA GLN A 166 -27.12 16.41 -14.06
C GLN A 166 -26.88 15.74 -15.42
N LEU A 167 -25.72 15.11 -15.63
CA LEU A 167 -25.42 14.31 -16.82
C LEU A 167 -26.14 12.94 -16.82
N GLY A 168 -27.03 12.70 -15.85
CA GLY A 168 -27.81 11.48 -15.71
C GLY A 168 -27.04 10.31 -15.09
N TRP A 169 -25.94 10.58 -14.39
CA TRP A 169 -25.21 9.54 -13.66
C TRP A 169 -25.71 9.39 -12.23
N THR A 170 -25.89 8.14 -11.80
CA THR A 170 -26.08 7.83 -10.38
C THR A 170 -24.70 7.80 -9.73
N VAL A 171 -24.45 8.72 -8.79
CA VAL A 171 -23.17 8.82 -8.09
C VAL A 171 -23.32 8.26 -6.68
N ILE A 172 -22.63 7.15 -6.41
CA ILE A 172 -22.58 6.47 -5.12
C ILE A 172 -21.27 6.83 -4.43
N GLU A 173 -21.38 7.33 -3.21
CA GLU A 173 -20.25 7.75 -2.37
C GLU A 173 -19.94 6.62 -1.38
N VAL A 174 -18.68 6.21 -1.29
CA VAL A 174 -18.26 5.07 -0.44
C VAL A 174 -17.31 5.56 0.63
N PHE A 175 -17.64 5.29 1.89
CA PHE A 175 -16.81 5.63 3.03
C PHE A 175 -16.07 4.40 3.56
N ALA A 176 -15.04 4.62 4.36
CA ALA A 176 -14.31 3.53 5.03
C ALA A 176 -15.26 2.62 5.84
N ASP A 177 -16.28 3.22 6.45
CA ASP A 177 -17.28 2.53 7.26
C ASP A 177 -18.10 1.52 6.46
N ASP A 178 -18.40 1.80 5.19
CA ASP A 178 -19.18 0.91 4.32
C ASP A 178 -18.41 -0.36 3.96
N LEU A 179 -17.08 -0.33 4.08
CA LEU A 179 -16.18 -1.43 3.75
C LEU A 179 -15.70 -2.20 4.99
N TRP A 180 -16.15 -1.82 6.19
CA TRP A 180 -15.62 -2.34 7.45
C TRP A 180 -15.88 -3.83 7.68
N ASN A 181 -17.07 -4.31 7.32
CA ASN A 181 -17.45 -5.72 7.51
C ASN A 181 -18.30 -6.23 6.35
N THR A 182 -18.50 -7.55 6.30
CA THR A 182 -19.21 -8.21 5.20
C THR A 182 -20.67 -7.75 5.06
N ALA A 183 -21.36 -7.44 6.15
CA ALA A 183 -22.75 -6.98 6.10
C ALA A 183 -22.87 -5.60 5.43
N LYS A 184 -21.99 -4.66 5.79
CA LYS A 184 -21.94 -3.33 5.18
C LYS A 184 -21.45 -3.40 3.73
N GLN A 185 -20.44 -4.22 3.44
CA GLN A 185 -19.99 -4.45 2.06
C GLN A 185 -21.12 -5.03 1.19
N ARG A 186 -21.99 -5.89 1.75
CA ARG A 186 -23.18 -6.41 1.06
C ARG A 186 -24.21 -5.31 0.82
N ALA A 187 -24.47 -4.47 1.81
CA ALA A 187 -25.39 -3.34 1.66
C ALA A 187 -24.91 -2.38 0.56
N PHE A 188 -23.63 -2.04 0.56
CA PHE A 188 -23.00 -1.26 -0.50
C PHE A 188 -23.14 -1.94 -1.88
N ALA A 189 -22.82 -3.24 -1.98
CA ALA A 189 -23.00 -3.97 -3.23
C ALA A 189 -24.48 -4.02 -3.68
N GLN A 190 -25.41 -4.12 -2.74
CA GLN A 190 -26.85 -4.09 -3.02
C GLN A 190 -27.30 -2.73 -3.54
N GLU A 191 -26.78 -1.63 -2.99
CA GLU A 191 -27.04 -0.27 -3.47
C GLU A 191 -26.56 -0.12 -4.92
N VAL A 192 -25.35 -0.57 -5.22
CA VAL A 192 -24.80 -0.55 -6.59
C VAL A 192 -25.62 -1.42 -7.54
N ALA A 193 -26.00 -2.63 -7.12
CA ALA A 193 -26.86 -3.52 -7.92
C ALA A 193 -28.21 -2.87 -8.23
N THR A 194 -28.80 -2.19 -7.25
CA THR A 194 -30.08 -1.46 -7.39
C THR A 194 -29.93 -0.29 -8.36
N ALA A 195 -28.85 0.48 -8.25
CA ALA A 195 -28.55 1.57 -9.19
C ALA A 195 -28.32 1.08 -10.63
N MET A 196 -27.75 -0.12 -10.78
CA MET A 196 -27.61 -0.80 -12.06
C MET A 196 -28.89 -1.53 -12.52
N GLN A 197 -29.92 -1.58 -11.69
CA GLN A 197 -31.17 -2.31 -11.96
C GLN A 197 -30.96 -3.81 -12.24
N ILE A 198 -30.00 -4.43 -11.53
CA ILE A 198 -29.74 -5.87 -11.61
C ILE A 198 -29.90 -6.52 -10.23
N PRO A 199 -30.28 -7.82 -10.17
CA PRO A 199 -30.26 -8.54 -8.91
C PRO A 199 -28.81 -8.73 -8.44
N LEU A 200 -28.58 -8.63 -7.13
CA LEU A 200 -27.28 -8.93 -6.54
C LEU A 200 -27.02 -10.44 -6.59
N PRO A 201 -25.98 -10.93 -7.28
CA PRO A 201 -25.76 -12.37 -7.44
C PRO A 201 -25.44 -13.10 -6.13
N GLY A 202 -24.80 -12.43 -5.17
CA GLY A 202 -24.50 -12.97 -3.84
C GLY A 202 -23.40 -14.05 -3.83
N ARG A 203 -22.72 -14.29 -4.95
CA ARG A 203 -21.62 -15.24 -5.10
C ARG A 203 -20.38 -14.54 -5.65
N PRO A 204 -19.16 -14.80 -5.13
CA PRO A 204 -17.96 -14.14 -5.65
C PRO A 204 -17.72 -14.37 -7.13
N GLN A 205 -17.25 -13.32 -7.82
CA GLN A 205 -16.74 -13.40 -9.19
C GLN A 205 -15.68 -14.51 -9.31
N PRO A 206 -15.66 -15.31 -10.40
CA PRO A 206 -14.67 -16.38 -10.59
C PRO A 206 -13.23 -15.89 -10.49
N SER A 207 -12.96 -14.70 -11.02
CA SER A 207 -11.66 -14.03 -10.96
C SER A 207 -11.24 -13.65 -9.53
N CYS A 208 -12.20 -13.44 -8.63
CA CYS A 208 -11.96 -13.11 -7.23
C CYS A 208 -11.90 -14.36 -6.34
N ARG A 209 -12.40 -15.51 -6.81
CA ARG A 209 -12.49 -16.75 -6.03
C ARG A 209 -11.12 -17.22 -5.52
N VAL A 210 -10.07 -17.05 -6.33
CA VAL A 210 -8.68 -17.38 -5.95
C VAL A 210 -8.12 -16.43 -4.88
N LEU A 211 -8.55 -15.17 -4.89
CA LEU A 211 -8.12 -14.15 -3.91
C LEU A 211 -8.85 -14.30 -2.58
N ILE A 212 -10.05 -14.86 -2.58
CA ILE A 212 -10.93 -15.00 -1.42
C ILE A 212 -10.76 -16.37 -0.75
N ASP A 213 -10.52 -17.42 -1.53
CA ASP A 213 -10.37 -18.78 -1.01
C ASP A 213 -8.93 -19.02 -0.52
N GLY A 214 -8.75 -18.90 0.80
CA GLY A 214 -7.50 -19.19 1.48
C GLY A 214 -6.97 -20.60 1.19
N SER A 215 -7.85 -21.57 0.91
CA SER A 215 -7.43 -22.95 0.61
C SER A 215 -6.78 -23.04 -0.78
N LEU A 216 -7.29 -22.30 -1.77
CA LEU A 216 -6.72 -22.24 -3.12
C LEU A 216 -5.38 -21.50 -3.14
N THR A 217 -5.24 -20.42 -2.38
CA THR A 217 -3.95 -19.70 -2.25
C THR A 217 -2.89 -20.54 -1.52
N ILE A 218 -3.27 -21.28 -0.48
CA ILE A 218 -2.38 -22.22 0.21
C ILE A 218 -1.95 -23.36 -0.72
N ASN A 219 -2.89 -23.92 -1.49
CA ASN A 219 -2.60 -25.01 -2.43
C ASN A 219 -1.73 -24.55 -3.61
N ALA A 220 -1.95 -23.35 -4.15
CA ALA A 220 -1.10 -22.75 -5.16
C ALA A 220 0.34 -22.55 -4.65
N ARG A 221 0.51 -22.01 -3.43
CA ARG A 221 1.83 -21.87 -2.79
C ARG A 221 2.51 -23.21 -2.52
N LYS A 222 1.76 -24.23 -2.08
CA LYS A 222 2.27 -25.59 -1.89
C LYS A 222 2.75 -26.21 -3.22
N GLY A 223 2.02 -25.99 -4.31
CA GLY A 223 2.38 -26.45 -5.65
C GLY A 223 3.67 -25.81 -6.18
N GLU A 224 3.86 -24.51 -5.98
CA GLU A 224 5.11 -23.81 -6.34
C GLU A 224 6.30 -24.25 -5.48
N TYR A 225 6.09 -24.44 -4.17
CA TYR A 225 7.14 -24.96 -3.28
C TYR A 225 7.63 -26.35 -3.72
N ARG A 226 6.71 -27.27 -4.05
CA ARG A 226 7.05 -28.60 -4.57
C ARG A 226 7.85 -28.51 -5.87
N ARG A 227 7.44 -27.67 -6.82
CA ARG A 227 8.18 -27.47 -8.08
C ARG A 227 9.59 -26.93 -7.86
N ARG A 228 9.77 -25.95 -6.96
CA ARG A 228 11.10 -25.42 -6.60
C ARG A 228 11.97 -26.46 -5.91
N LYS A 229 11.40 -27.29 -5.04
CA LYS A 229 12.12 -28.37 -4.36
C LYS A 229 12.55 -29.45 -5.36
N GLN A 230 11.67 -29.84 -6.28
CA GLN A 230 11.99 -30.79 -7.36
C GLN A 230 13.09 -30.24 -8.28
N ALA A 231 13.00 -28.97 -8.69
CA ALA A 231 14.02 -28.34 -9.53
C ALA A 231 15.39 -28.27 -8.83
N LYS A 232 15.43 -27.99 -7.52
CA LYS A 232 16.68 -28.02 -6.73
C LYS A 232 17.23 -29.44 -6.60
N HIS A 233 16.38 -30.43 -6.38
CA HIS A 233 16.79 -31.83 -6.29
C HIS A 233 17.37 -32.32 -7.63
N ASN A 234 16.66 -32.08 -8.73
CA ASN A 234 17.13 -32.45 -10.07
C ASN A 234 18.45 -31.75 -10.44
N LYS A 235 18.66 -30.51 -9.99
CA LYS A 235 19.90 -29.76 -10.21
C LYS A 235 21.06 -30.24 -9.33
N ALA A 236 20.77 -30.80 -8.17
CA ALA A 236 21.75 -31.42 -7.27
C ALA A 236 22.15 -32.84 -7.72
N SER A 237 21.27 -33.55 -8.44
CA SER A 237 21.54 -34.88 -9.00
C SER A 237 22.27 -34.86 -10.35
N GLN A 238 22.58 -33.67 -10.88
CA GLN A 238 23.30 -33.46 -12.15
C GLN A 238 24.76 -33.02 -11.96
N HIS A 239 25.24 -32.96 -10.72
CA HIS A 239 26.64 -32.72 -10.32
C HIS A 239 27.14 -33.88 -9.47
#